data_AF-A0A0S6X0E3-F1
#
_entry.id   AF-A0A0S6X0E3-F1
#
_cell.length_a   1.000
_cell.length_b   1.000
_cell.length_c   1.000
_cell.angle_alpha   90.00
_cell.angle_beta   90.00
_cell.angle_gamma   90.00
#
_symmetry.space_group_name_H-M   'P 1'
#
loop_
_entity.id
_entity.type
_entity.pdbx_description
1 polymer ?
#
loop_
_entity_poly.entity_id
_entity_poly.type
_entity_poly.pdbx_seq_one_letter_code
_entity_poly.pdbx_strand_id
1 'polypeptide(L)'
;MVEMVETAAILSQATERSFVILDEVGRGTSTYDGLALAWAVAEAVHETNRCRCLFATHYHEMARLAETCEALSLHHVRAREWKGELVLLHELAEGAADRSYGLAVARLAGVPPKVISRAKSVLEKLEKGRAETGGLAAGLGELPLFAAAEEAREEACDSLREKLRDMDVDALAPRDALEILYDLKREAGTED
;
A
#
# COMPACT_ATOMS: atom_id res chain seq x y z
N MET A 1 -8.95 10.17 -10.32
CA MET A 1 -9.14 11.64 -10.18
C MET A 1 -10.54 11.97 -9.64
N VAL A 2 -11.63 11.46 -10.22
CA VAL A 2 -13.02 11.73 -9.77
C VAL A 2 -13.22 11.45 -8.26
N GLU A 3 -12.84 10.25 -7.80
CA GLU A 3 -12.88 9.87 -6.38
C GLU A 3 -12.24 10.90 -5.43
N MET A 4 -11.08 11.46 -5.81
CA MET A 4 -10.37 12.45 -4.98
C MET A 4 -11.07 13.81 -5.00
N VAL A 5 -11.72 14.18 -6.11
CA VAL A 5 -12.52 15.41 -6.18
C VAL A 5 -13.76 15.29 -5.31
N GLU A 6 -14.42 14.12 -5.30
CA GLU A 6 -15.58 13.83 -4.44
C GLU A 6 -15.19 13.86 -2.96
N THR A 7 -14.10 13.18 -2.59
CA THR A 7 -13.56 13.20 -1.23
C THR A 7 -13.20 14.62 -0.79
N ALA A 8 -12.54 15.41 -1.65
CA ALA A 8 -12.23 16.81 -1.36
C ALA A 8 -13.49 17.66 -1.15
N ALA A 9 -14.54 17.44 -1.95
CA ALA A 9 -15.82 18.12 -1.80
C ALA A 9 -16.50 17.77 -0.47
N ILE A 10 -16.49 16.49 -0.08
CA ILE A 10 -17.02 16.03 1.22
C ILE A 10 -16.27 16.72 2.36
N LEU A 11 -14.94 16.63 2.39
CA LEU A 11 -14.13 17.18 3.47
C LEU A 11 -14.28 18.71 3.60
N SER A 12 -14.40 19.43 2.48
CA SER A 12 -14.51 20.89 2.47
C SER A 12 -15.92 21.41 2.83
N GLN A 13 -16.97 20.60 2.64
CA GLN A 13 -18.35 21.05 2.81
C GLN A 13 -19.06 20.40 4.00
N ALA A 14 -18.58 19.25 4.49
CA ALA A 14 -19.18 18.57 5.62
C ALA A 14 -19.05 19.41 6.90
N THR A 15 -20.20 19.63 7.54
CA THR A 15 -20.32 20.21 8.88
C THR A 15 -20.60 19.13 9.91
N GLU A 16 -20.54 19.46 11.20
CA GLU A 16 -20.85 18.55 12.33
C GLU A 16 -22.26 17.90 12.23
N ARG A 17 -23.19 18.52 11.49
CA ARG A 17 -24.56 18.01 11.27
C ARG A 17 -24.71 17.12 10.03
N SER A 18 -23.61 16.82 9.34
CA SER A 18 -23.61 15.99 8.14
C SER A 18 -23.59 14.51 8.50
N PHE A 19 -24.07 13.68 7.58
CA PHE A 19 -23.85 12.25 7.61
C PHE A 19 -23.06 11.85 6.36
N VAL A 20 -21.83 11.40 6.57
CA VAL A 20 -20.87 11.06 5.51
C VAL A 20 -20.81 9.54 5.35
N ILE A 21 -20.75 9.08 4.11
CA ILE A 21 -20.55 7.68 3.77
C ILE A 21 -19.37 7.62 2.80
N LEU A 22 -18.34 6.89 3.20
CA LEU A 22 -17.13 6.64 2.41
C LEU A 22 -17.03 5.14 2.17
N ASP A 23 -16.83 4.75 0.92
CA ASP A 23 -16.77 3.35 0.50
C ASP A 23 -15.50 3.12 -0.31
N GLU A 24 -14.55 2.38 0.28
CA GLU A 24 -13.30 1.94 -0.34
C GLU A 24 -12.42 3.07 -0.92
N VAL A 25 -12.35 4.21 -0.21
CA VAL A 25 -11.48 5.34 -0.56
C VAL A 25 -10.01 4.91 -0.58
N GLY A 26 -9.27 5.32 -1.61
CA GLY A 26 -7.84 5.03 -1.79
C GLY A 26 -7.56 3.81 -2.67
N ARG A 27 -8.58 3.10 -3.17
CA ARG A 27 -8.40 1.90 -4.01
C ARG A 27 -7.72 2.17 -5.36
N GLY A 28 -7.83 3.38 -5.90
CA GLY A 28 -7.36 3.72 -7.25
C GLY A 28 -5.86 3.99 -7.40
N THR A 29 -5.06 3.80 -6.35
CA THR A 29 -3.63 4.13 -6.30
C THR A 29 -2.79 2.99 -5.69
N SER A 30 -1.50 3.21 -5.46
CA SER A 30 -0.64 2.26 -4.76
C SER A 30 -1.20 1.92 -3.38
N THR A 31 -0.97 0.70 -2.89
CA THR A 31 -1.56 0.24 -1.62
C THR A 31 -1.21 1.15 -0.45
N TYR A 32 0.03 1.63 -0.37
CA TYR A 32 0.47 2.49 0.73
C TYR A 32 -0.03 3.93 0.58
N ASP A 33 -0.06 4.48 -0.63
CA ASP A 33 -0.63 5.81 -0.86
C ASP A 33 -2.13 5.80 -0.55
N GLY A 34 -2.83 4.75 -0.97
CA GLY A 34 -4.26 4.56 -0.74
C GLY A 34 -4.59 4.46 0.74
N LEU A 35 -3.84 3.64 1.48
CA LEU A 35 -3.96 3.53 2.93
C LEU A 35 -3.70 4.87 3.63
N ALA A 36 -2.62 5.58 3.26
CA ALA A 36 -2.26 6.84 3.87
C ALA A 36 -3.34 7.92 3.64
N LEU A 37 -3.89 7.97 2.42
CA LEU A 37 -5.00 8.87 2.09
C LEU A 37 -6.27 8.49 2.87
N ALA A 38 -6.66 7.22 2.87
CA ALA A 38 -7.84 6.75 3.61
C ALA A 38 -7.73 7.05 5.11
N TRP A 39 -6.54 6.86 5.68
CA TRP A 39 -6.22 7.20 7.07
C TRP A 39 -6.40 8.68 7.34
N ALA A 40 -5.74 9.55 6.58
CA ALA A 40 -5.82 10.99 6.76
C ALA A 40 -7.25 11.54 6.53
N VAL A 41 -8.00 10.95 5.61
CA VAL A 41 -9.42 11.28 5.39
C VAL A 41 -10.26 10.92 6.62
N ALA A 42 -10.08 9.73 7.19
CA ALA A 42 -10.79 9.32 8.40
C ALA A 42 -10.47 10.24 9.59
N GLU A 43 -9.20 10.60 9.78
CA GLU A 43 -8.77 11.56 10.81
C GLU A 43 -9.39 12.94 10.57
N ALA A 44 -9.39 13.46 9.33
CA ALA A 44 -10.00 14.75 9.02
C ALA A 44 -11.50 14.77 9.32
N VAL A 45 -12.22 13.70 8.98
CA VAL A 45 -13.65 13.56 9.29
C VAL A 45 -13.87 13.54 10.81
N HIS A 46 -13.02 12.83 11.56
CA HIS A 46 -13.10 12.74 13.01
C HIS A 46 -12.75 14.06 13.72
N GLU A 47 -11.61 14.66 13.41
CA GLU A 47 -11.04 15.78 14.16
C GLU A 47 -11.55 17.14 13.69
N THR A 48 -11.74 17.31 12.38
CA THR A 48 -12.10 18.59 11.75
C THR A 48 -13.59 18.67 11.47
N ASN A 49 -14.16 17.75 10.68
CA ASN A 49 -15.58 17.82 10.32
C ASN A 49 -16.50 17.44 11.49
N ARG A 50 -16.03 16.55 12.38
CA ARG A 50 -16.73 16.07 13.59
C ARG A 50 -18.18 15.64 13.31
N CYS A 51 -18.37 14.99 12.17
CA CYS A 51 -19.68 14.59 11.69
C CYS A 51 -19.85 13.06 11.83
N ARG A 52 -21.10 12.58 11.66
CA ARG A 52 -21.35 11.14 11.65
C ARG A 52 -20.80 10.55 10.35
N CYS A 53 -20.05 9.47 10.44
CA CYS A 53 -19.41 8.84 9.30
C CYS A 53 -19.58 7.31 9.31
N LEU A 54 -19.88 6.73 8.16
CA LEU A 54 -19.63 5.31 7.88
C LEU A 54 -18.49 5.22 6.88
N PHE A 55 -17.44 4.47 7.26
CA PHE A 55 -16.28 4.24 6.42
C PHE A 55 -16.14 2.74 6.18
N ALA A 56 -16.51 2.28 4.99
CA ALA A 56 -16.26 0.91 4.55
C ALA A 56 -14.88 0.82 3.88
N THR A 57 -14.07 -0.16 4.27
CA THR A 57 -12.69 -0.29 3.82
C THR A 57 -12.21 -1.74 3.85
N HIS A 58 -11.37 -2.10 2.89
CA HIS A 58 -10.59 -3.34 2.89
C HIS A 58 -9.25 -3.23 3.66
N TYR A 59 -8.86 -2.03 4.09
CA TYR A 59 -7.62 -1.81 4.83
C TYR A 59 -7.74 -2.21 6.29
N HIS A 60 -7.21 -3.39 6.65
CA HIS A 60 -7.21 -3.87 8.03
C HIS A 60 -6.38 -2.97 8.95
N GLU A 61 -5.33 -2.34 8.40
CA GLU A 61 -4.46 -1.41 9.12
C GLU A 61 -5.24 -0.23 9.72
N MET A 62 -6.35 0.20 9.10
CA MET A 62 -7.19 1.29 9.61
C MET A 62 -7.84 0.97 10.96
N ALA A 63 -7.93 -0.30 11.37
CA ALA A 63 -8.45 -0.67 12.70
C ALA A 63 -7.68 0.00 13.84
N ARG A 64 -6.40 0.34 13.63
CA ARG A 64 -5.55 1.05 14.60
C ARG A 64 -6.03 2.46 14.91
N LEU A 65 -6.81 3.09 14.03
CA LEU A 65 -7.42 4.40 14.30
C LEU A 65 -8.36 4.35 15.52
N ALA A 66 -8.88 3.18 15.91
CA ALA A 66 -9.66 3.04 17.13
C ALA A 66 -8.85 3.34 18.41
N GLU A 67 -7.52 3.34 18.35
CA GLU A 67 -6.64 3.66 19.48
C GLU A 67 -6.50 5.18 19.69
N THR A 68 -6.67 5.98 18.63
CA THR A 68 -6.46 7.44 18.65
C THR A 68 -7.74 8.24 18.43
N CYS A 69 -8.70 7.71 17.69
CA CYS A 69 -10.00 8.33 17.44
C CYS A 69 -11.04 7.81 18.43
N GLU A 70 -11.23 8.50 19.56
CA GLU A 70 -12.10 8.08 20.67
C GLU A 70 -13.57 7.81 20.28
N ALA A 71 -14.07 8.50 19.25
CA ALA A 71 -15.44 8.31 18.77
C ALA A 71 -15.60 7.17 17.74
N LEU A 72 -14.49 6.54 17.33
CA LEU A 72 -14.49 5.49 16.32
C LEU A 72 -14.87 4.14 16.93
N SER A 73 -15.79 3.44 16.28
CA SER A 73 -16.17 2.07 16.65
C SER A 73 -16.03 1.15 15.46
N LEU A 74 -15.29 0.05 15.64
CA LEU A 74 -15.01 -0.91 14.60
C LEU A 74 -16.18 -1.88 14.45
N HIS A 75 -16.54 -2.15 13.20
CA HIS A 75 -17.59 -3.11 12.85
C HIS A 75 -17.15 -3.90 11.63
N HIS A 76 -17.59 -5.15 11.53
CA HIS A 76 -17.37 -5.99 10.35
C HIS A 76 -18.62 -6.80 10.01
N VAL A 77 -18.75 -7.18 8.74
CA VAL A 77 -19.80 -8.10 8.30
C VAL A 77 -19.33 -9.52 8.56
N ARG A 78 -20.13 -10.30 9.30
CA ARG A 78 -19.79 -11.68 9.64
C ARG A 78 -19.84 -12.59 8.42
N ALA A 79 -18.84 -13.45 8.33
CA ALA A 79 -18.79 -14.57 7.41
C ALA A 79 -18.42 -15.85 8.15
N ARG A 80 -18.84 -17.01 7.63
CA ARG A 80 -18.53 -18.32 8.21
C ARG A 80 -18.15 -19.30 7.13
N GLU A 81 -17.13 -20.11 7.38
CA GLU A 81 -16.86 -21.28 6.55
C GLU A 81 -17.75 -22.45 6.97
N TRP A 82 -18.46 -23.03 6.00
CA TRP A 82 -19.29 -24.22 6.17
C TRP A 82 -19.01 -25.21 5.05
N LYS A 83 -18.57 -26.42 5.40
CA LYS A 83 -18.22 -27.49 4.44
C LYS A 83 -17.23 -27.05 3.34
N GLY A 84 -16.33 -26.11 3.66
CA GLY A 84 -15.35 -25.59 2.71
C GLY A 84 -15.86 -24.46 1.80
N GLU A 85 -17.08 -23.97 2.04
CA GLU A 85 -17.67 -22.81 1.35
C GLU A 85 -17.80 -21.62 2.31
N LEU A 86 -17.59 -20.42 1.78
CA LEU A 86 -17.82 -19.18 2.51
C LEU A 86 -19.30 -18.83 2.48
N VAL A 87 -19.89 -18.63 3.65
CA VAL A 87 -21.27 -18.16 3.83
C VAL A 87 -21.23 -16.75 4.41
N LEU A 88 -21.74 -15.78 3.66
CA LEU A 88 -21.92 -14.41 4.13
C LEU A 88 -23.20 -14.34 4.99
N LEU A 89 -23.06 -14.00 6.27
CA LEU A 89 -24.20 -13.96 7.19
C LEU A 89 -25.03 -12.67 7.06
N HIS A 90 -24.48 -11.64 6.39
CA HIS A 90 -25.08 -10.30 6.27
C HIS A 90 -25.43 -9.69 7.64
N GLU A 91 -24.72 -10.10 8.68
CA GLU A 91 -24.88 -9.64 10.06
C GLU A 91 -23.69 -8.76 10.42
N LEU A 92 -23.95 -7.59 10.99
CA LEU A 92 -22.91 -6.68 11.47
C LEU A 92 -22.52 -7.09 12.90
N ALA A 93 -21.22 -7.21 13.16
CA ALA A 93 -20.66 -7.44 14.48
C ALA A 93 -19.65 -6.36 14.85
N GLU A 94 -19.50 -6.12 16.15
CA GLU A 94 -18.50 -5.21 16.69
C GLU A 94 -17.08 -5.80 16.57
N GLY A 95 -16.09 -4.91 16.47
CA GLY A 95 -14.67 -5.23 16.35
C GLY A 95 -14.18 -5.31 14.90
N ALA A 96 -12.85 -5.37 14.75
CA ALA A 96 -12.19 -5.59 13.47
C ALA A 96 -12.42 -7.00 12.94
N ALA A 97 -12.38 -7.16 11.62
CA ALA A 97 -12.32 -8.49 11.00
C ALA A 97 -11.01 -9.20 11.36
N ASP A 98 -11.09 -10.51 11.60
CA ASP A 98 -9.94 -11.33 11.98
C ASP A 98 -9.14 -11.85 10.78
N ARG A 99 -9.77 -11.92 9.59
CA ARG A 99 -9.20 -12.54 8.38
C ARG A 99 -9.71 -11.88 7.10
N SER A 100 -8.91 -11.94 6.04
CA SER A 100 -9.34 -11.62 4.69
C SER A 100 -9.91 -12.86 3.99
N TYR A 101 -11.07 -12.72 3.35
CA TYR A 101 -11.77 -13.82 2.69
C TYR A 101 -11.66 -13.79 1.16
N GLY A 102 -10.72 -13.04 0.59
CA GLY A 102 -10.63 -12.79 -0.86
C GLY A 102 -10.60 -14.06 -1.72
N LEU A 103 -9.78 -15.06 -1.36
CA LEU A 103 -9.73 -16.34 -2.09
C LEU A 103 -11.03 -17.16 -1.96
N ALA A 104 -11.71 -17.05 -0.81
CA ALA A 104 -12.95 -17.76 -0.55
C ALA A 104 -14.12 -17.11 -1.32
N VAL A 105 -14.16 -15.78 -1.39
CA VAL A 105 -15.09 -15.01 -2.24
C VAL A 105 -14.86 -15.33 -3.72
N ALA A 106 -13.61 -15.40 -4.18
CA ALA A 106 -13.29 -15.77 -5.56
C ALA A 106 -13.77 -17.18 -5.92
N ARG A 107 -13.64 -18.14 -5.00
CA ARG A 107 -14.19 -19.49 -5.17
C ARG A 107 -15.71 -19.48 -5.28
N LEU A 108 -16.39 -18.73 -4.42
CA LEU A 108 -17.85 -18.56 -4.46
C LEU A 108 -18.33 -17.92 -5.77
N ALA A 109 -17.54 -16.99 -6.33
CA ALA A 109 -17.80 -16.35 -7.62
C ALA A 109 -17.54 -17.27 -8.84
N GLY A 110 -17.08 -18.52 -8.62
CA GLY A 110 -16.83 -19.49 -9.69
C GLY A 110 -15.48 -19.35 -10.39
N VAL A 111 -14.50 -18.67 -9.78
CA VAL A 111 -13.14 -18.61 -10.32
C VAL A 111 -12.55 -20.03 -10.42
N PRO A 112 -11.93 -20.42 -11.55
CA PRO A 112 -11.48 -21.79 -11.76
C PRO A 112 -10.53 -22.31 -10.66
N PRO A 113 -10.66 -23.58 -10.23
CA PRO A 113 -9.84 -24.13 -9.14
C PRO A 113 -8.32 -24.01 -9.36
N LYS A 114 -7.86 -24.11 -10.61
CA LYS A 114 -6.44 -23.91 -10.96
C LYS A 114 -5.95 -22.49 -10.67
N VAL A 115 -6.79 -21.48 -10.92
CA VAL A 115 -6.48 -20.06 -10.64
C VAL A 115 -6.46 -19.83 -9.13
N ILE A 116 -7.45 -20.35 -8.40
CA ILE A 116 -7.47 -20.27 -6.92
C ILE A 116 -6.24 -20.94 -6.31
N SER A 117 -5.85 -22.12 -6.82
CA SER A 117 -4.64 -22.81 -6.35
C SER A 117 -3.38 -21.98 -6.59
N ARG A 118 -3.25 -21.34 -7.75
CA ARG A 118 -2.12 -20.46 -8.04
C ARG A 118 -2.13 -19.23 -7.13
N ALA A 119 -3.28 -18.59 -6.97
CA ALA A 119 -3.42 -17.41 -6.10
C ALA A 119 -3.08 -17.74 -4.64
N LYS A 120 -3.47 -18.92 -4.15
CA LYS A 120 -3.05 -19.42 -2.84
C LYS A 120 -1.53 -19.54 -2.71
N SER A 121 -0.86 -20.16 -3.69
CA SER A 121 0.61 -20.27 -3.67
C SER A 121 1.31 -18.90 -3.77
N VAL A 122 0.73 -17.93 -4.47
CA VAL A 122 1.25 -16.54 -4.51
C VAL A 122 1.09 -15.87 -3.15
N LEU A 123 -0.09 -15.99 -2.54
CA LEU A 123 -0.35 -15.42 -1.21
C LEU A 123 0.61 -15.98 -0.16
N GLU A 124 0.81 -17.30 -0.13
CA GLU A 124 1.75 -17.95 0.78
C GLU A 124 3.19 -17.42 0.63
N LYS A 125 3.62 -17.08 -0.60
CA LYS A 125 4.93 -16.46 -0.83
C LYS A 125 4.99 -15.03 -0.32
N LEU A 126 3.96 -14.22 -0.59
CA LEU A 126 3.89 -12.82 -0.14
C LEU A 126 3.87 -12.72 1.39
N GLU A 127 3.14 -13.61 2.07
CA GLU A 127 3.09 -13.67 3.54
C GLU A 127 4.44 -14.08 4.15
N LYS A 128 5.13 -15.07 3.56
CA LYS A 128 6.48 -15.46 3.99
C LYS A 128 7.49 -14.32 3.79
N GLY A 129 7.48 -13.68 2.61
CA GLY A 129 8.35 -12.55 2.32
C GLY A 129 8.14 -11.39 3.31
N ARG A 130 6.88 -11.11 3.68
CA ARG A 130 6.54 -10.09 4.69
C ARG A 130 7.05 -10.46 6.09
N ALA A 131 7.02 -11.74 6.47
CA ALA A 131 7.49 -12.21 7.77
C ALA A 131 9.02 -12.19 7.90
N GLU A 132 9.75 -12.43 6.80
CA GLU A 132 11.22 -12.52 6.80
C GLU A 132 11.91 -11.15 6.65
N THR A 133 11.28 -10.19 5.96
CA THR A 133 11.92 -8.92 5.58
C THR A 133 11.18 -7.66 6.07
N GLY A 134 10.03 -7.82 6.75
CA GLY A 134 9.30 -6.73 7.37
C GLY A 134 8.46 -5.85 6.42
N GLY A 135 8.29 -6.23 5.14
CA GLY A 135 7.49 -5.47 4.18
C GLY A 135 6.99 -6.29 2.99
N LEU A 136 5.87 -5.86 2.38
CA LEU A 136 5.26 -6.50 1.20
C LEU A 136 6.14 -6.47 -0.06
N ALA A 137 7.10 -5.55 -0.14
CA ALA A 137 7.92 -5.33 -1.34
C ALA A 137 8.81 -6.54 -1.68
N ALA A 138 9.38 -7.22 -0.69
CA ALA A 138 10.37 -8.28 -0.93
C ALA A 138 9.77 -9.60 -1.45
N GLY A 139 8.48 -9.88 -1.18
CA GLY A 139 7.82 -11.09 -1.70
C GLY A 139 7.35 -10.96 -3.15
N LEU A 140 7.30 -9.72 -3.67
CA LEU A 140 6.83 -9.42 -5.02
C LEU A 140 7.94 -9.67 -6.07
N GLY A 141 9.21 -9.45 -5.73
CA GLY A 141 10.36 -9.64 -6.62
C GLY A 141 10.50 -11.06 -7.20
N GLU A 142 10.03 -12.09 -6.49
CA GLU A 142 10.06 -13.49 -6.99
C GLU A 142 8.94 -13.83 -7.99
N LEU A 143 8.01 -12.93 -8.26
CA LEU A 143 6.94 -13.15 -9.23
C LEU A 143 7.42 -12.76 -10.63
N PRO A 144 7.24 -13.59 -11.68
CA PRO A 144 7.82 -13.35 -13.01
C PRO A 144 7.46 -11.98 -13.65
N LEU A 145 6.32 -11.40 -13.26
CA LEU A 145 5.86 -10.10 -13.76
C LEU A 145 6.51 -8.91 -13.04
N PHE A 146 6.99 -9.11 -11.81
CA PHE A 146 7.59 -8.07 -10.96
C PHE A 146 9.12 -8.19 -10.91
N ALA A 147 9.68 -9.40 -11.11
CA ALA A 147 11.12 -9.62 -11.33
C ALA A 147 11.65 -8.77 -12.49
N ALA A 148 10.91 -8.73 -13.60
CA ALA A 148 11.26 -7.92 -14.77
C ALA A 148 11.21 -6.40 -14.51
N ALA A 149 10.46 -5.95 -13.49
CA ALA A 149 10.39 -4.54 -13.10
C ALA A 149 11.46 -4.15 -12.07
N GLU A 150 11.92 -5.11 -11.25
CA GLU A 150 13.10 -4.95 -10.38
C GLU A 150 14.40 -4.98 -11.18
N GLU A 151 14.56 -5.88 -12.16
CA GLU A 151 15.73 -5.88 -13.06
C GLU A 151 15.90 -4.51 -13.74
N ALA A 152 14.80 -3.90 -14.21
CA ALA A 152 14.80 -2.55 -14.79
C ALA A 152 15.09 -1.41 -13.77
N ARG A 153 15.03 -1.68 -12.47
CA ARG A 153 15.29 -0.71 -11.38
C ARG A 153 16.67 -0.91 -10.75
N GLU A 154 17.15 -2.15 -10.66
CA GLU A 154 18.48 -2.53 -10.20
C GLU A 154 19.57 -2.27 -11.25
N GLU A 155 19.22 -2.23 -12.54
CA GLU A 155 20.15 -1.78 -13.59
C GLU A 155 20.63 -0.32 -13.44
N ALA A 156 20.04 0.45 -12.53
CA ALA A 156 20.50 1.80 -12.20
C ALA A 156 21.26 1.86 -10.85
N CYS A 157 22.20 0.95 -10.61
CA CYS A 157 23.24 1.18 -9.60
C CYS A 157 24.19 2.27 -10.15
N ASP A 158 23.86 3.53 -9.87
CA ASP A 158 24.54 4.74 -10.33
C ASP A 158 25.93 4.85 -9.65
N SER A 159 26.91 4.13 -10.19
CA SER A 159 28.28 4.05 -9.69
C SER A 159 28.97 5.43 -9.61
N LEU A 160 28.57 6.37 -10.46
CA LEU A 160 29.01 7.78 -10.41
C LEU A 160 28.54 8.46 -9.13
N ARG A 161 27.30 8.21 -8.71
CA ARG A 161 26.70 8.82 -7.52
C ARG A 161 27.29 8.31 -6.22
N GLU A 162 27.71 7.05 -6.18
CA GLU A 162 28.47 6.51 -5.03
C GLU A 162 29.86 7.15 -4.94
N LYS A 163 30.61 7.21 -6.04
CA LYS A 163 31.93 7.85 -6.06
C LYS A 163 31.89 9.33 -5.69
N LEU A 164 30.84 10.05 -6.08
CA LEU A 164 30.65 11.45 -5.70
C LEU A 164 30.31 11.61 -4.21
N ARG A 165 29.61 10.65 -3.61
CA ARG A 165 29.21 10.71 -2.20
C ARG A 165 30.38 10.47 -1.25
N ASP A 166 31.30 9.60 -1.62
CA ASP A 166 32.45 9.23 -0.78
C ASP A 166 33.66 10.17 -0.96
N MET A 167 33.54 11.18 -1.82
CA MET A 167 34.62 12.12 -2.13
C MET A 167 34.59 13.34 -1.21
N ASP A 168 35.70 13.58 -0.52
CA ASP A 168 35.92 14.82 0.24
C ASP A 168 36.52 15.90 -0.66
N VAL A 169 35.66 16.78 -1.16
CA VAL A 169 36.02 17.84 -2.12
C VAL A 169 36.94 18.90 -1.50
N ASP A 170 36.81 19.15 -0.20
CA ASP A 170 37.56 20.21 0.49
C ASP A 170 39.01 19.80 0.77
N ALA A 171 39.30 18.50 0.73
CA ALA A 171 40.64 17.94 0.92
C ALA A 171 41.46 17.78 -0.39
N LEU A 172 40.87 18.06 -1.56
CA LEU A 172 41.52 17.80 -2.84
C LEU A 172 42.44 18.96 -3.28
N ALA A 173 43.60 18.59 -3.83
CA ALA A 173 44.43 19.56 -4.53
C ALA A 173 43.78 19.94 -5.88
N PRO A 174 43.91 21.19 -6.36
CA PRO A 174 43.23 21.66 -7.58
C PRO A 174 43.50 20.83 -8.83
N ARG A 175 44.69 20.21 -8.93
CA ARG A 175 45.06 19.36 -10.06
C ARG A 175 44.37 17.99 -9.99
N ASP A 176 44.29 17.40 -8.80
CA ASP A 176 43.68 16.09 -8.60
C ASP A 176 42.16 16.16 -8.78
N ALA A 177 41.54 17.26 -8.34
CA ALA A 177 40.13 17.55 -8.60
C ALA A 177 39.84 17.61 -10.12
N LEU A 178 40.75 18.20 -10.91
CA LEU A 178 40.58 18.29 -12.37
C LEU A 178 40.68 16.92 -13.04
N GLU A 179 41.62 16.07 -12.61
CA GLU A 179 41.77 14.70 -13.11
C GLU A 179 40.53 13.84 -12.80
N ILE A 180 40.03 13.92 -11.57
CA ILE A 180 38.80 13.22 -11.16
C ILE A 180 37.60 13.65 -12.01
N LEU A 181 37.47 14.94 -12.34
CA LEU A 181 36.40 15.41 -13.23
C LEU A 181 36.52 14.85 -14.65
N TYR A 182 37.74 14.66 -15.18
CA TYR A 182 37.94 13.98 -16.46
C TYR A 182 37.59 12.50 -16.38
N ASP A 183 37.87 11.83 -15.27
CA ASP A 183 37.52 10.43 -15.04
C ASP A 183 36.01 10.22 -14.98
N LEU A 184 35.31 11.04 -14.18
CA LEU A 184 33.85 11.00 -14.08
C LEU A 184 33.18 11.29 -15.42
N LYS A 185 33.72 12.24 -16.21
CA LYS A 185 33.21 12.55 -17.56
C LYS A 185 33.41 11.38 -18.53
N ARG A 186 34.51 10.62 -18.39
CA ARG A 186 34.73 9.41 -19.19
C ARG A 186 33.74 8.31 -18.82
N GLU A 187 33.54 8.06 -17.53
CA GLU A 187 32.58 7.04 -17.06
C GLU A 187 31.14 7.39 -17.44
N ALA A 188 30.75 8.67 -17.36
CA ALA A 188 29.42 9.13 -17.78
C ALA A 188 29.22 9.14 -19.31
N GLY A 189 30.28 9.01 -20.11
CA GLY A 189 30.23 9.02 -21.57
C GLY A 189 30.26 7.62 -22.21
N THR A 190 30.35 6.56 -21.43
CA THR A 190 30.27 5.16 -21.90
C THR A 190 28.83 4.65 -21.77
N GLU A 191 27.98 5.01 -22.73
CA GLU A 191 26.75 4.28 -23.03
C GLU A 191 27.00 3.42 -24.28
N ASP A 192 27.22 2.11 -24.07
CA ASP A 192 26.94 1.03 -25.02
C ASP A 192 26.02 0.02 -24.31
#